data_AF-A0A356R908-F1
#
_entry.id   AF-A0A356R908-F1
#
_cell.length_a   1.000
_cell.length_b   1.000
_cell.length_c   1.000
_cell.angle_alpha   90.00
_cell.angle_beta   90.00
_cell.angle_gamma   90.00
#
_symmetry.space_group_name_H-M   'P 1'
#
loop_
_entity.id
_entity.type
_entity.pdbx_description
1 polymer ?
#
loop_
_entity_poly.entity_id
_entity_poly.type
_entity_poly.pdbx_seq_one_letter_code
_entity_poly.pdbx_strand_id
1 'polypeptide(L)'
;DHYSQARQFYISQTEVEQTHIANALVFELSKVEHPEIRNRMVSHLLNIHQDLAKQVAKGLRLKDMPKPADAAKPTREDLEQSPALSILLNSPNTFKGR
;
A
#
# COMPACT_ATOMS: atom_id res chain seq x y z
N ASP A 1 -14.94 5.77 -6.80
CA ASP A 1 -13.77 4.90 -6.93
C ASP A 1 -12.80 5.32 -5.85
N HIS A 2 -12.53 4.42 -4.91
CA HIS A 2 -11.76 4.72 -3.69
C HIS A 2 -10.31 4.22 -3.76
N TYR A 3 -9.93 3.49 -4.81
CA TYR A 3 -8.65 2.77 -4.85
C TYR A 3 -7.67 3.34 -5.87
N SER A 4 -8.15 4.00 -6.93
CA SER A 4 -7.29 4.45 -8.03
C SER A 4 -6.19 5.41 -7.62
N GLN A 5 -6.48 6.38 -6.76
CA GLN A 5 -5.46 7.32 -6.28
C GLN A 5 -4.47 6.64 -5.33
N ALA A 6 -4.94 5.71 -4.49
CA ALA A 6 -4.06 4.93 -3.62
C ALA A 6 -3.13 4.02 -4.44
N ARG A 7 -3.65 3.41 -5.52
CA ARG A 7 -2.84 2.65 -6.48
C ARG A 7 -1.82 3.56 -7.13
N GLN A 8 -2.24 4.69 -7.71
CA GLN A 8 -1.34 5.65 -8.37
C GLN A 8 -0.23 6.10 -7.41
N PHE A 9 -0.58 6.44 -6.17
CA PHE A 9 0.40 6.79 -5.14
C PHE A 9 1.41 5.66 -4.92
N TYR A 10 0.94 4.43 -4.66
CA TYR A 10 1.81 3.28 -4.40
C TYR A 10 2.74 2.95 -5.58
N ILE A 11 2.23 2.90 -6.81
CA ILE A 11 3.05 2.59 -7.99
C ILE A 11 4.05 3.71 -8.33
N SER A 12 3.86 4.91 -7.79
CA SER A 12 4.77 6.05 -7.98
C SER A 12 5.95 6.04 -6.99
N GLN A 13 5.94 5.12 -6.03
CA GLN A 13 6.99 5.00 -5.01
C GLN A 13 8.15 4.14 -5.52
N THR A 14 9.37 4.45 -5.08
CA THR A 14 10.53 3.57 -5.27
C THR A 14 10.33 2.23 -4.52
N GLU A 15 11.07 1.19 -4.89
CA GLU A 15 10.98 -0.12 -4.22
C GLU A 15 11.22 -0.03 -2.70
N VAL A 16 12.13 0.85 -2.28
CA VAL A 16 12.43 1.11 -0.86
C VAL A 16 11.23 1.76 -0.17
N GLU A 17 10.61 2.77 -0.78
CA GLU A 17 9.41 3.41 -0.25
C GLU A 17 8.21 2.45 -0.21
N GLN A 18 8.01 1.62 -1.23
CA GLN A 18 6.98 0.58 -1.23
C GLN A 18 7.19 -0.42 -0.09
N THR A 19 8.44 -0.82 0.16
CA THR A 19 8.81 -1.69 1.28
C THR A 19 8.51 -1.02 2.63
N HIS A 20 8.81 0.27 2.77
CA HIS A 20 8.48 1.03 3.97
C HIS A 20 6.96 1.12 4.20
N ILE A 21 6.17 1.34 3.15
CA ILE A 21 4.70 1.35 3.23
C ILE A 21 4.18 -0.01 3.71
N ALA A 22 4.67 -1.11 3.13
CA ALA A 22 4.28 -2.46 3.54
C ALA A 22 4.66 -2.74 5.00
N ASN A 23 5.88 -2.37 5.41
CA ASN A 23 6.36 -2.54 6.79
C ASN A 23 5.53 -1.73 7.79
N ALA A 24 5.17 -0.48 7.45
CA ALA A 24 4.32 0.36 8.30
C ALA A 24 2.92 -0.26 8.46
N LEU A 25 2.30 -0.71 7.37
CA LEU A 25 1.01 -1.40 7.42
C LEU A 25 1.06 -2.67 8.27
N VAL A 26 2.11 -3.48 8.13
CA VAL A 26 2.33 -4.67 8.97
C VAL A 26 2.47 -4.28 10.44
N PHE A 27 3.29 -3.26 10.73
CA PHE A 27 3.52 -2.80 12.10
C PHE A 27 2.22 -2.35 12.77
N GLU A 28 1.46 -1.46 12.13
CA GLU A 28 0.20 -0.95 12.67
C GLU A 28 -0.84 -2.05 12.82
N LEU A 29 -1.05 -2.87 11.79
CA LEU A 29 -2.04 -3.96 11.82
C LEU A 29 -1.65 -5.10 12.78
N SER A 30 -0.37 -5.26 13.12
CA SER A 30 0.07 -6.22 14.13
C SER A 30 -0.47 -5.89 15.52
N LYS A 31 -0.85 -4.63 15.76
CA LYS A 31 -1.40 -4.15 17.04
C LYS A 31 -2.91 -4.29 17.14
N VAL A 32 -3.59 -4.55 16.02
CA VAL A 32 -5.05 -4.73 16.01
C VAL A 32 -5.38 -6.11 16.56
N GLU A 33 -6.02 -6.22 17.71
CA GLU A 33 -6.27 -7.53 18.36
C GLU A 33 -7.16 -8.48 17.54
N HIS A 34 -8.11 -7.91 16.80
CA HIS A 34 -9.15 -8.63 16.07
C HIS A 34 -8.66 -9.10 14.68
N PRO A 35 -8.44 -10.42 14.46
CA PRO A 35 -7.87 -10.92 13.21
C PRO A 35 -8.75 -10.66 11.97
N GLU A 36 -10.07 -10.61 12.13
CA GLU A 36 -11.02 -10.30 11.07
C GLU A 36 -10.83 -8.87 10.54
N ILE A 37 -10.42 -7.92 11.40
CA ILE A 37 -10.10 -6.56 10.97
C ILE A 37 -8.82 -6.56 10.12
N ARG A 38 -7.79 -7.31 10.53
CA ARG A 38 -6.56 -7.48 9.74
C ARG A 38 -6.85 -8.06 8.36
N ASN A 39 -7.69 -9.10 8.30
CA ASN A 39 -8.13 -9.72 7.05
C ASN A 39 -8.89 -8.72 6.16
N ARG A 40 -9.81 -7.93 6.73
CA ARG A 40 -10.55 -6.88 5.98
C ARG A 40 -9.60 -5.79 5.46
N MET A 41 -8.58 -5.41 6.21
CA MET A 41 -7.62 -4.43 5.71
C MET A 41 -6.84 -4.98 4.51
N VAL A 42 -6.37 -6.24 4.58
CA VAL A 42 -5.70 -6.88 3.45
C VAL A 42 -6.63 -7.06 2.24
N SER A 43 -7.93 -7.31 2.43
CA SER A 43 -8.88 -7.38 1.31
C SER A 43 -9.02 -6.05 0.57
N HIS A 44 -8.91 -4.91 1.25
CA HIS A 44 -8.87 -3.61 0.60
C HIS A 44 -7.54 -3.36 -0.12
N LEU A 45 -6.41 -3.80 0.44
CA LEU A 45 -5.10 -3.68 -0.23
C LEU A 45 -5.06 -4.43 -1.57
N LEU A 46 -5.81 -5.53 -1.72
CA LEU A 46 -5.94 -6.24 -2.99
C LEU A 46 -6.56 -5.38 -4.11
N ASN A 47 -7.40 -4.41 -3.78
CA ASN A 47 -7.96 -3.47 -4.75
C ASN A 47 -6.98 -2.34 -5.12
N ILE A 48 -5.90 -2.18 -4.34
CA ILE A 48 -4.85 -1.18 -4.56
C ILE A 48 -3.71 -1.80 -5.36
N HIS A 49 -3.09 -2.86 -4.84
CA HIS A 49 -2.01 -3.57 -5.51
C HIS A 49 -1.81 -4.97 -4.94
N GLN A 50 -1.69 -5.97 -5.82
CA GLN A 50 -1.61 -7.38 -5.41
C GLN A 50 -0.35 -7.68 -4.57
N ASP A 51 0.81 -7.14 -4.96
CA ASP A 51 2.06 -7.43 -4.24
C ASP A 51 2.13 -6.74 -2.88
N LEU A 52 1.55 -5.54 -2.74
CA LEU A 52 1.41 -4.88 -1.45
C LEU A 52 0.59 -5.74 -0.50
N ALA A 53 -0.57 -6.23 -0.95
CA ALA A 53 -1.44 -7.09 -0.16
C ALA A 53 -0.73 -8.38 0.25
N LYS A 54 0.01 -9.03 -0.66
CA LYS A 54 0.79 -10.24 -0.36
C LYS A 54 1.88 -9.99 0.68
N GLN A 55 2.64 -8.90 0.55
CA GLN A 55 3.69 -8.54 1.51
C GLN A 55 3.09 -8.29 2.90
N VAL A 56 2.00 -7.53 2.99
CA VAL A 56 1.33 -7.24 4.27
C VAL A 56 0.73 -8.51 4.88
N ALA A 57 0.04 -9.34 4.09
CA ALA A 57 -0.52 -10.60 4.57
C ALA A 57 0.54 -11.55 5.12
N LYS A 58 1.69 -11.66 4.42
CA LYS A 58 2.85 -12.44 4.87
C LYS A 58 3.40 -11.89 6.19
N GLY A 59 3.58 -10.57 6.30
CA GLY A 59 4.05 -9.93 7.54
C GLY A 59 3.11 -10.14 8.72
N LEU A 60 1.80 -10.16 8.48
CA LEU A 60 0.78 -10.43 9.49
C LEU A 60 0.54 -11.93 9.75
N ARG A 61 1.22 -12.82 9.03
CA ARG A 61 1.06 -14.28 9.10
C ARG A 61 -0.39 -14.73 8.96
N LEU A 62 -1.12 -14.10 8.03
CA LEU A 62 -2.47 -14.55 7.69
C LEU A 62 -2.38 -15.98 7.10
N LYS A 63 -3.29 -16.86 7.52
CA LYS A 63 -3.31 -18.25 7.05
C LYS A 63 -3.65 -18.35 5.58
N ASP A 64 -4.60 -17.53 5.16
CA ASP A 64 -5.13 -17.48 3.79
C ASP A 64 -5.24 -16.03 3.33
N MET A 65 -5.15 -15.83 2.02
CA MET A 65 -5.46 -14.53 1.43
C MET A 65 -6.98 -14.32 1.42
N PRO A 66 -7.49 -13.18 1.91
CA PRO A 66 -8.90 -12.87 1.80
C PRO A 66 -9.27 -12.63 0.33
N LYS A 67 -10.58 -12.68 0.03
CA LYS A 67 -11.09 -12.18 -1.25
C LYS A 67 -10.94 -10.65 -1.29
N PRO A 68 -10.75 -10.03 -2.47
CA PRO A 68 -10.79 -8.58 -2.60
C PRO A 68 -12.09 -8.01 -2.04
N ALA A 69 -12.00 -6.87 -1.36
CA ALA A 69 -13.19 -6.19 -0.83
C ALA A 69 -14.08 -5.69 -1.97
N ASP A 70 -15.39 -5.60 -1.74
CA ASP A 70 -16.31 -5.03 -2.73
C ASP A 70 -15.95 -3.57 -3.03
N ALA A 71 -15.76 -3.28 -4.31
CA ALA A 71 -15.40 -1.96 -4.79
C ALA A 71 -16.63 -1.25 -5.37
N ALA A 72 -16.93 -0.04 -4.90
CA ALA A 72 -18.04 0.76 -5.42
C ALA A 72 -17.88 1.10 -6.92
N LYS A 73 -16.64 1.13 -7.41
CA LYS A 73 -16.26 1.23 -8.83
C LYS A 73 -14.95 0.46 -9.03
N PRO A 74 -14.69 -0.10 -10.22
CA PRO A 74 -13.41 -0.74 -10.53
C PRO A 74 -12.24 0.23 -10.31
N THR A 75 -11.12 -0.29 -9.80
CA THR A 75 -9.86 0.45 -9.75
C THR A 75 -9.36 0.72 -11.17
N ARG A 76 -8.96 1.95 -11.42
CA ARG A 76 -8.30 2.39 -12.65
C ARG A 76 -6.86 1.95 -12.67
N GLU A 77 -6.47 1.28 -13.74
CA GLU A 77 -5.09 0.86 -13.99
C GLU A 77 -4.39 1.73 -15.05
N ASP A 78 -5.13 2.61 -15.71
CA ASP A 78 -4.67 3.52 -16.77
C ASP A 78 -3.95 4.78 -16.24
N LEU A 79 -3.98 5.00 -14.92
CA LEU A 79 -3.26 6.12 -14.31
C LEU A 79 -1.75 5.86 -14.33
N GLU A 80 -1.01 6.75 -14.99
CA GLU A 80 0.45 6.71 -15.02
C GLU A 80 1.06 7.00 -13.65
N GLN A 81 2.27 6.48 -13.45
CA GLN A 81 3.10 6.82 -12.29
C GLN A 81 3.41 8.32 -12.31
N SER A 82 3.40 8.94 -11.14
CA SER A 82 3.73 10.35 -10.94
C SER A 82 4.96 10.46 -10.05
N PRO A 83 6.17 10.63 -10.61
CA PRO A 83 7.40 10.76 -9.84
C PRO A 83 7.35 11.82 -8.73
N ALA A 84 6.55 12.87 -8.91
CA ALA A 84 6.31 13.92 -7.92
C ALA A 84 5.70 13.42 -6.58
N LEU A 85 5.16 12.20 -6.54
CA LEU A 85 4.56 11.61 -5.34
C LEU A 85 5.56 10.81 -4.48
N SER A 86 6.79 10.60 -4.96
CA SER A 86 7.87 9.95 -4.19
C SER A 86 8.69 11.00 -3.46
N ILE A 87 9.11 10.70 -2.23
CA ILE A 87 10.05 11.56 -1.49
C ILE A 87 11.45 11.36 -2.04
N LEU A 88 11.87 10.11 -2.26
CA LEU A 88 13.23 9.79 -2.71
C LEU A 88 13.53 10.31 -4.12
N LEU A 89 12.55 10.28 -5.03
CA LEU A 89 12.70 10.85 -6.37
C LEU A 89 12.76 12.39 -6.38
N ASN A 90 12.32 13.05 -5.30
CA ASN A 90 12.27 14.51 -5.18
C ASN A 90 13.16 15.01 -4.02
N SER A 91 14.38 14.47 -3.94
CA SER A 91 15.36 14.89 -2.94
C SER A 91 15.68 16.39 -3.05
N PRO A 92 15.90 17.09 -1.92
CA PRO A 92 16.23 18.52 -1.96
C PRO A 92 17.57 18.75 -2.65
N ASN A 93 17.67 19.84 -3.42
CA ASN A 93 18.90 20.24 -4.11
C ASN A 93 20.00 20.76 -3.16
N THR A 94 19.73 20.84 -1.86
CA THR A 94 20.66 21.33 -0.85
C THR A 94 20.37 20.70 0.50
N PHE A 95 21.42 20.49 1.28
CA PHE A 95 21.34 20.08 2.68
C PHE A 95 21.35 21.28 3.63
N LYS A 96 21.34 22.53 3.16
CA LYS A 96 21.42 23.70 4.04
C LYS A 96 20.32 23.70 5.12
N GLY A 97 20.72 23.70 6.40
CA GLY A 97 19.80 23.68 7.54
C GLY A 97 19.33 22.28 7.95
N ARG A 98 19.87 21.25 7.30
CA ARG A 98 19.90 19.86 7.74
C ARG A 98 21.35 19.39 7.86
#